data_AF-A0A812TPQ9-F1
#
_entry.id   AF-A0A812TPQ9-F1
#
_cell.length_a   1.000
_cell.length_b   1.000
_cell.length_c   1.000
_cell.angle_alpha   90.00
_cell.angle_beta   90.00
_cell.angle_gamma   90.00
#
_symmetry.space_group_name_H-M   'P 1'
#
loop_
_entity.id
_entity.type
_entity.pdbx_description
1 polymer ?
#
loop_
_entity_poly.entity_id
_entity_poly.type
_entity_poly.pdbx_seq_one_letter_code
_entity_poly.pdbx_strand_id
1 'polypeptide(L)'
;MEVEQLLADPKNADEDGDYFEAWLREVFPDIYADVDSSDPAELRKLDYAPSEKRPNSKKHRHRLKDITIPSFADAFAELSRFDPDERISTRRERVLAKILIDVFICSIVDVAAVLKTAEAILRAPENSPLVLVLYAGGYHMQNQVKFWQAQGFSSKALPNKGVIGQDDFEEFEPRGLDVPACLRDLSQLFPVP
;
A
#
# COMPACT_ATOMS: atom_id res chain seq x y z
N MET A 1 -0.99 -6.23 4.61
CA MET A 1 0.33 -6.26 5.25
C MET A 1 0.21 -5.61 6.62
N GLU A 2 0.78 -6.16 7.69
CA GLU A 2 0.76 -5.45 8.98
C GLU A 2 1.80 -4.34 8.93
N VAL A 3 1.44 -3.12 9.34
CA VAL A 3 2.35 -1.96 9.36
C VAL A 3 3.66 -2.31 10.06
N GLU A 4 3.59 -3.09 11.13
CA GLU A 4 4.76 -3.59 11.88
C GLU A 4 5.72 -4.41 11.01
N GLN A 5 5.20 -5.21 10.07
CA GLN A 5 6.03 -5.99 9.14
C GLN A 5 6.74 -5.08 8.13
N LEU A 6 6.02 -4.08 7.60
CA LEU A 6 6.60 -3.07 6.68
C LEU A 6 7.71 -2.27 7.35
N LEU A 7 7.51 -1.93 8.62
CA LEU A 7 8.49 -1.20 9.41
C LEU A 7 9.71 -2.05 9.79
N ALA A 8 9.55 -3.37 9.94
CA ALA A 8 10.63 -4.27 10.32
C ALA A 8 11.54 -4.65 9.13
N ASP A 9 10.94 -4.94 7.97
CA ASP A 9 11.66 -5.36 6.77
C ASP A 9 11.03 -4.72 5.51
N PRO A 10 11.32 -3.44 5.24
CA PRO A 10 10.66 -2.71 4.16
C PRO A 10 10.86 -3.32 2.78
N LYS A 11 11.95 -4.08 2.58
CA LYS A 11 12.22 -4.72 1.29
C LYS A 11 11.30 -5.90 1.03
N ASN A 12 11.14 -6.78 2.03
CA ASN A 12 10.39 -8.01 1.83
C ASN A 12 8.89 -7.84 2.10
N ALA A 13 8.53 -6.89 2.96
CA ALA A 13 7.15 -6.62 3.33
C ALA A 13 6.40 -5.79 2.27
N ASP A 14 7.08 -4.92 1.53
CA ASP A 14 6.50 -4.21 0.39
C ASP A 14 6.25 -5.20 -0.75
N GLU A 15 4.98 -5.56 -0.98
CA GLU A 15 4.60 -6.59 -1.94
C GLU A 15 4.83 -6.15 -3.39
N ASP A 16 4.52 -4.88 -3.67
CA ASP A 16 4.60 -4.23 -4.97
C ASP A 16 6.06 -3.89 -5.34
N GLY A 17 6.92 -3.71 -4.34
CA GLY A 17 8.35 -3.50 -4.53
C GLY A 17 8.76 -2.06 -4.87
N ASP A 18 7.81 -1.13 -4.82
CA ASP A 18 8.00 0.31 -5.03
C ASP A 18 9.09 0.90 -4.13
N TYR A 19 9.14 0.47 -2.86
CA TYR A 19 10.15 0.94 -1.91
C TYR A 19 11.52 0.40 -2.27
N PHE A 20 11.61 -0.85 -2.72
CA PHE A 20 12.87 -1.43 -3.16
C PHE A 20 13.38 -0.78 -4.45
N GLU A 21 12.49 -0.53 -5.41
CA GLU A 21 12.83 0.19 -6.64
C GLU A 21 13.29 1.62 -6.35
N ALA A 22 12.53 2.37 -5.54
CA ALA A 22 12.90 3.73 -5.14
C ALA A 22 14.23 3.76 -4.39
N TRP A 23 14.47 2.78 -3.53
CA TRP A 23 15.74 2.62 -2.81
C TRP A 23 16.91 2.35 -3.74
N LEU A 24 16.75 1.42 -4.70
CA LEU A 24 17.76 1.15 -5.72
C LEU A 24 18.07 2.40 -6.53
N ARG A 25 17.05 3.12 -7.00
CA ARG A 25 17.22 4.34 -7.80
C ARG A 25 18.00 5.43 -7.07
N GLU A 26 17.74 5.65 -5.78
CA GLU A 26 18.36 6.73 -5.02
C GLU A 26 19.71 6.36 -4.40
N VAL A 27 19.85 5.12 -3.92
CA VAL A 27 21.03 4.67 -3.14
C VAL A 27 22.02 3.86 -3.98
N PHE A 28 21.54 3.15 -5.01
CA PHE A 28 22.34 2.32 -5.90
C PHE A 28 22.07 2.65 -7.38
N PRO A 29 22.22 3.92 -7.81
CA PRO A 29 21.81 4.37 -9.15
C PRO A 29 22.49 3.61 -10.28
N ASP A 30 23.74 3.17 -10.09
CA ASP A 30 24.47 2.38 -11.09
C ASP A 30 23.89 0.98 -11.29
N ILE A 31 23.35 0.38 -10.22
CA ILE A 31 22.66 -0.91 -10.30
C ILE A 31 21.31 -0.68 -10.96
N TYR A 32 20.54 0.31 -10.49
CA TYR A 32 19.22 0.63 -11.03
C TYR A 32 19.25 0.88 -12.54
N ALA A 33 20.25 1.61 -13.03
CA ALA A 33 20.41 1.90 -14.46
C ALA A 33 20.97 0.72 -15.29
N ASP A 34 21.23 -0.43 -14.69
CA ASP A 34 21.82 -1.61 -15.35
C ASP A 34 21.04 -2.90 -15.06
N VAL A 35 19.86 -2.82 -14.45
CA VAL A 35 18.95 -3.95 -14.22
C VAL A 35 17.58 -3.64 -14.80
N ASP A 36 16.86 -4.68 -15.20
CA ASP A 36 15.47 -4.54 -15.60
C ASP A 36 14.62 -4.21 -14.36
N SER A 37 14.07 -3.00 -14.32
CA SER A 37 13.18 -2.50 -13.26
C SER A 37 11.72 -2.38 -13.70
N SER A 38 11.33 -3.03 -14.80
CA SER A 38 9.95 -2.98 -15.32
C SER A 38 8.92 -3.64 -14.40
N ASP A 39 9.35 -4.59 -13.56
CA ASP A 39 8.54 -5.26 -12.54
C ASP A 39 9.25 -5.17 -11.17
N PRO A 40 8.94 -4.13 -10.37
CA PRO A 40 9.50 -3.95 -9.03
C PRO A 40 9.22 -5.12 -8.07
N ALA A 41 8.05 -5.74 -8.19
CA ALA A 41 7.60 -6.83 -7.33
C ALA A 41 8.40 -8.11 -7.56
N GLU A 42 8.81 -8.39 -8.80
CA GLU A 42 9.74 -9.47 -9.10
C GLU A 42 11.18 -9.09 -8.78
N LEU A 43 11.59 -7.86 -9.10
CA LEU A 43 12.96 -7.38 -8.85
C LEU A 43 13.37 -7.50 -7.37
N ARG A 44 12.47 -7.17 -6.43
CA ARG A 44 12.75 -7.28 -4.99
C ARG A 44 12.98 -8.71 -4.52
N LYS A 45 12.38 -9.70 -5.17
CA LYS A 45 12.45 -11.13 -4.81
C LYS A 45 13.74 -11.79 -5.30
N LEU A 46 14.44 -11.17 -6.26
CA LEU A 46 15.65 -11.72 -6.83
C LEU A 46 16.83 -11.63 -5.87
N ASP A 47 17.58 -12.73 -5.75
CA ASP A 47 18.88 -12.72 -5.08
C ASP A 47 19.94 -11.98 -5.92
N TYR A 48 19.83 -12.12 -7.25
CA TYR A 48 20.73 -11.55 -8.23
C TYR A 48 19.94 -11.06 -9.44
N ALA A 49 20.28 -9.87 -9.95
CA ALA A 49 19.77 -9.38 -11.23
C ALA A 49 20.87 -9.41 -12.30
N PRO A 50 20.59 -9.89 -13.52
CA PRO A 50 21.54 -9.79 -14.63
C PRO A 50 21.76 -8.33 -15.01
N SER A 51 22.99 -8.00 -15.45
CA SER A 51 23.27 -6.69 -16.04
C SER A 51 22.63 -6.60 -17.43
N GLU A 52 21.89 -5.54 -17.71
CA GLU A 52 21.32 -5.27 -19.04
C GLU A 52 22.41 -5.12 -20.11
N LYS A 53 23.58 -4.57 -19.74
CA LYS A 53 24.72 -4.46 -20.65
C LYS A 53 25.36 -5.81 -20.96
N ARG A 54 25.25 -6.80 -20.06
CA ARG A 54 25.89 -8.12 -20.18
C ARG A 54 24.98 -9.24 -19.62
N PRO A 55 23.82 -9.50 -20.24
CA PRO A 55 22.76 -10.33 -19.64
C PRO A 55 23.18 -11.80 -19.44
N ASN A 56 24.04 -12.32 -20.33
CA ASN A 56 24.51 -13.71 -20.26
C ASN A 56 25.70 -13.93 -19.31
N SER A 57 26.21 -12.87 -18.68
CA SER A 57 27.45 -12.94 -17.88
C SER A 57 27.17 -13.10 -16.38
N LYS A 58 27.40 -14.30 -15.85
CA LYS A 58 27.32 -14.56 -14.39
C LYS A 58 28.29 -13.73 -13.54
N LYS A 59 29.33 -13.13 -14.14
CA LYS A 59 30.30 -12.27 -13.45
C LYS A 59 29.84 -10.81 -13.32
N HIS A 60 28.87 -10.39 -14.12
CA HIS A 60 28.38 -9.00 -14.16
C HIS A 60 26.95 -8.88 -13.62
N ARG A 61 26.46 -9.90 -12.91
CA ARG A 61 25.18 -9.81 -12.19
C ARG A 61 25.34 -9.00 -10.90
N HIS A 62 24.31 -8.25 -10.56
CA HIS A 62 24.23 -7.49 -9.32
C HIS A 62 23.66 -8.36 -8.20
N ARG A 63 24.23 -8.27 -6.99
CA ARG A 63 23.73 -8.98 -5.81
C ARG A 63 22.67 -8.14 -5.12
N LEU A 64 21.40 -8.44 -5.41
CA LEU A 64 20.28 -7.72 -4.82
C LEU A 64 19.97 -8.20 -3.39
N LYS A 65 20.26 -9.47 -3.06
CA LYS A 65 20.06 -10.01 -1.71
C LYS A 65 20.80 -9.25 -0.60
N ASP A 66 21.96 -8.68 -0.92
CA ASP A 66 22.79 -7.96 0.05
C ASP A 66 22.34 -6.49 0.21
N ILE A 67 21.40 -6.04 -0.63
CA ILE A 67 20.79 -4.72 -0.52
C ILE A 67 19.65 -4.78 0.48
N THR A 68 19.83 -4.08 1.59
CA THR A 68 18.87 -3.95 2.67
C THR A 68 18.35 -2.52 2.77
N ILE A 69 17.04 -2.37 2.93
CA ILE A 69 16.44 -1.12 3.38
C ILE A 69 16.47 -1.15 4.91
N PRO A 70 16.98 -0.11 5.59
CA PRO A 70 17.00 -0.05 7.06
C PRO A 70 15.61 -0.26 7.66
N SER A 71 15.56 -0.87 8.85
CA SER A 71 14.35 -0.93 9.66
C SER A 71 13.87 0.46 10.04
N PHE A 72 12.61 0.58 10.46
CA PHE A 72 12.04 1.83 10.96
C PHE A 72 12.90 2.50 12.02
N ALA A 73 13.31 1.74 13.04
CA ALA A 73 14.09 2.28 14.16
C ALA A 73 15.45 2.81 13.69
N ASP A 74 16.11 2.06 12.79
CA ASP A 74 17.41 2.46 12.24
C ASP A 74 17.28 3.67 11.30
N ALA A 75 16.28 3.68 10.42
CA ALA A 75 16.00 4.79 9.52
C ALA A 75 15.66 6.06 10.30
N PHE A 76 14.82 5.96 11.34
CA PHE A 76 14.48 7.09 12.19
C PHE A 76 15.67 7.61 12.97
N ALA A 77 16.50 6.71 13.53
CA ALA A 77 17.75 7.09 14.18
C ALA A 77 18.72 7.80 13.22
N GLU A 78 18.81 7.35 11.97
CA GLU A 78 19.59 8.01 10.91
C GLU A 78 19.06 9.42 10.63
N LEU A 79 17.75 9.56 10.39
CA LEU A 79 17.11 10.84 10.07
C LEU A 79 17.08 11.82 11.24
N SER A 80 17.03 11.34 12.48
CA SER A 80 17.05 12.21 13.67
C SER A 80 18.35 13.00 13.82
N ARG A 81 19.42 12.58 13.13
CA ARG A 81 20.73 13.26 13.10
C ARG A 81 20.85 14.26 11.96
N PHE A 82 19.81 14.41 11.13
CA PHE A 82 19.78 15.41 10.08
C PHE A 82 19.41 16.77 10.67
N ASP A 83 20.28 17.75 10.47
CA ASP A 83 20.01 19.15 10.77
C ASP A 83 19.92 19.94 9.44
N PRO A 84 18.73 20.48 9.10
CA PRO A 84 18.55 21.26 7.87
C PRO A 84 19.29 22.60 7.88
N ASP A 85 19.67 23.12 9.05
CA ASP A 85 20.43 24.37 9.18
C ASP A 85 21.93 24.16 8.95
N GLU A 86 22.43 22.93 9.15
CA GLU A 86 23.85 22.60 8.99
C GLU A 86 24.20 22.03 7.60
N ARG A 87 23.30 21.26 6.97
CA ARG A 87 23.59 20.60 5.68
C ARG A 87 22.35 20.25 4.86
N ILE A 88 22.59 20.00 3.57
CA ILE A 88 21.57 19.47 2.65
C ILE A 88 21.42 17.96 2.87
N SER A 89 20.18 17.47 2.78
CA SER A 89 19.85 16.04 2.86
C SER A 89 20.47 15.23 1.72
N THR A 90 20.98 14.04 2.03
CA THR A 90 21.46 13.06 1.05
C THR A 90 20.32 12.37 0.32
N ARG A 91 20.61 11.72 -0.82
CA ARG A 91 19.62 10.89 -1.55
C ARG A 91 19.00 9.82 -0.67
N ARG A 92 19.85 9.14 0.11
CA ARG A 92 19.47 8.11 1.07
C ARG A 92 18.49 8.63 2.12
N GLU A 93 18.80 9.77 2.76
CA GLU A 93 17.92 10.37 3.76
C GLU A 93 16.56 10.74 3.17
N ARG A 94 16.54 11.30 1.94
CA ARG A 94 15.29 11.66 1.27
C ARG A 94 14.42 10.44 0.98
N VAL A 95 14.99 9.33 0.50
CA VAL A 95 14.21 8.12 0.22
C VAL A 95 13.75 7.42 1.49
N LEU A 96 14.56 7.40 2.56
CA LEU A 96 14.12 6.92 3.87
C LEU A 96 12.93 7.73 4.39
N ALA A 97 13.03 9.05 4.36
CA ALA A 97 11.95 9.92 4.82
C ALA A 97 10.65 9.67 4.04
N LYS A 98 10.74 9.50 2.72
CA LYS A 98 9.59 9.18 1.86
C LYS A 98 8.95 7.84 2.23
N ILE A 99 9.74 6.77 2.33
CA ILE A 99 9.25 5.44 2.73
C ILE A 99 8.53 5.53 4.07
N LEU A 100 9.17 6.15 5.07
CA LEU A 100 8.57 6.29 6.40
C LEU A 100 7.24 7.05 6.37
N ILE A 101 7.21 8.21 5.71
CA ILE A 101 6.00 9.03 5.59
C ILE A 101 4.88 8.23 4.92
N ASP A 102 5.19 7.49 3.86
CA ASP A 102 4.20 6.72 3.11
C ASP A 102 3.54 5.64 3.98
N VAL A 103 4.33 4.86 4.72
CA VAL A 103 3.81 3.85 5.67
C VAL A 103 2.83 4.46 6.68
N PHE A 104 3.17 5.62 7.26
CA PHE A 104 2.29 6.28 8.22
C PHE A 104 1.05 6.90 7.56
N ILE A 105 1.19 7.53 6.40
CA ILE A 105 0.06 8.13 5.68
C ILE A 105 -0.96 7.05 5.32
N CYS A 106 -0.50 5.91 4.79
CA CYS A 106 -1.37 4.78 4.47
C CYS A 106 -2.17 4.32 5.70
N SER A 107 -1.52 4.26 6.86
CA SER A 107 -2.17 3.89 8.13
C SER A 107 -3.16 4.96 8.62
N ILE A 108 -2.83 6.24 8.49
CA ILE A 108 -3.67 7.36 8.90
C ILE A 108 -4.95 7.41 8.06
N VAL A 109 -4.87 7.12 6.75
CA VAL A 109 -6.03 7.05 5.86
C VAL A 109 -7.02 6.00 6.38
N ASP A 110 -6.53 4.81 6.76
CA ASP A 110 -7.37 3.74 7.30
C ASP A 110 -8.02 4.15 8.63
N VAL A 111 -7.27 4.76 9.55
CA VAL A 111 -7.81 5.26 10.82
C VAL A 111 -8.86 6.35 10.59
N ALA A 112 -8.61 7.29 9.69
CA ALA A 112 -9.56 8.34 9.36
C ALA A 112 -10.86 7.80 8.77
N ALA A 113 -10.77 6.79 7.89
CA ALA A 113 -11.94 6.12 7.33
C ALA A 113 -12.77 5.40 8.40
N VAL A 114 -12.12 4.74 9.37
CA VAL A 114 -12.80 4.14 10.52
C VAL A 114 -13.53 5.21 11.35
N LEU A 115 -12.86 6.30 11.71
CA LEU A 115 -13.44 7.36 12.52
C LEU A 115 -14.62 8.04 11.82
N LYS A 116 -14.51 8.28 10.51
CA LYS A 116 -15.60 8.86 9.71
C LYS A 116 -16.80 7.94 9.61
N THR A 117 -16.55 6.65 9.47
CA THR A 117 -17.61 5.64 9.44
C THR A 117 -18.31 5.55 10.80
N ALA A 118 -17.55 5.52 11.90
CA ALA A 118 -18.10 5.54 13.25
C ALA A 118 -18.94 6.80 13.52
N GLU A 119 -18.44 7.97 13.11
CA GLU A 119 -19.16 9.24 13.20
C GLU A 119 -20.49 9.20 12.43
N ALA A 120 -20.52 8.61 11.24
CA ALA A 120 -21.75 8.45 10.46
C ALA A 120 -22.76 7.51 11.15
N ILE A 121 -22.29 6.40 11.73
CA ILE A 121 -23.14 5.47 12.49
C ILE A 121 -23.75 6.16 13.71
N LEU A 122 -22.95 6.91 14.48
CA LEU A 122 -23.41 7.59 15.70
C LEU A 122 -24.40 8.72 15.42
N ARG A 123 -24.37 9.32 14.22
CA ARG A 123 -25.31 10.36 13.80
C ARG A 123 -26.60 9.80 13.21
N ALA A 124 -26.64 8.52 12.89
CA ALA A 124 -27.84 7.89 12.36
C ALA A 124 -28.93 7.81 13.45
N PRO A 125 -30.21 8.07 13.13
CA PRO A 125 -31.30 7.90 14.08
C PRO A 125 -31.34 6.47 14.64
N GLU A 126 -31.68 6.34 15.92
CA GLU A 126 -31.82 5.02 16.56
C GLU A 126 -32.79 4.13 15.76
N ASN A 127 -32.43 2.86 15.62
CA ASN A 127 -33.17 1.84 14.86
C ASN A 127 -33.37 2.14 13.36
N SER A 128 -32.66 3.13 12.80
CA SER A 128 -32.69 3.36 11.35
C SER A 128 -31.80 2.35 10.61
N PRO A 129 -32.26 1.85 9.45
CA PRO A 129 -31.41 1.07 8.56
C PRO A 129 -30.30 1.97 7.97
N LEU A 130 -29.03 1.58 8.09
CA LEU A 130 -27.88 2.34 7.58
C LEU A 130 -27.10 1.52 6.55
N VAL A 131 -26.83 2.13 5.39
CA VAL A 131 -25.84 1.63 4.42
C VAL A 131 -24.69 2.60 4.34
N LEU A 132 -23.48 2.07 4.46
CA LEU A 132 -22.23 2.81 4.28
C LEU A 132 -21.58 2.35 2.99
N VAL A 133 -21.34 3.29 2.08
CA VAL A 133 -20.59 3.06 0.85
C VAL A 133 -19.23 3.73 1.02
N LEU A 134 -18.17 2.92 1.03
CA LEU A 134 -16.80 3.41 1.09
C LEU A 134 -16.14 3.18 -0.27
N TYR A 135 -15.44 4.21 -0.76
CA TYR A 135 -14.60 4.14 -1.94
C TYR A 135 -13.15 4.40 -1.51
N ALA A 136 -12.29 3.40 -1.67
CA ALA A 136 -10.86 3.48 -1.38
C ALA A 136 -10.09 2.50 -2.27
N GLY A 137 -8.76 2.61 -2.31
CA GLY A 137 -7.92 1.61 -2.95
C GLY A 137 -8.10 0.22 -2.33
N GLY A 138 -7.87 -0.85 -3.12
CA GLY A 138 -8.15 -2.24 -2.70
C GLY A 138 -7.53 -2.59 -1.34
N TYR A 139 -6.28 -2.19 -1.13
CA TYR A 139 -5.59 -2.38 0.15
C TYR A 139 -6.32 -1.75 1.35
N HIS A 140 -6.70 -0.47 1.25
CA HIS A 140 -7.45 0.24 2.28
C HIS A 140 -8.81 -0.41 2.51
N MET A 141 -9.52 -0.80 1.44
CA MET A 141 -10.80 -1.49 1.55
C MET A 141 -10.69 -2.80 2.33
N GLN A 142 -9.65 -3.60 2.09
CA GLN A 142 -9.42 -4.84 2.83
C GLN A 142 -9.18 -4.58 4.33
N ASN A 143 -8.41 -3.55 4.67
CA ASN A 143 -8.19 -3.17 6.07
C ASN A 143 -9.49 -2.74 6.77
N GLN A 144 -10.31 -1.95 6.10
CA GLN A 144 -11.63 -1.54 6.61
C GLN A 144 -12.54 -2.74 6.84
N VAL A 145 -12.64 -3.65 5.85
CA VAL A 145 -13.47 -4.85 5.96
C VAL A 145 -13.03 -5.70 7.15
N LYS A 146 -11.72 -5.94 7.31
CA LYS A 146 -11.18 -6.70 8.46
C LYS A 146 -11.51 -6.03 9.79
N PHE A 147 -11.32 -4.71 9.88
CA PHE A 147 -11.63 -3.95 11.10
C PHE A 147 -13.10 -4.09 11.49
N TRP A 148 -14.03 -3.81 10.57
CA TRP A 148 -15.46 -3.85 10.87
C TRP A 148 -15.97 -5.27 11.15
N GLN A 149 -15.43 -6.28 10.46
CA GLN A 149 -15.73 -7.69 10.76
C GLN A 149 -15.32 -8.08 12.19
N ALA A 150 -14.18 -7.60 12.67
CA ALA A 150 -13.73 -7.82 14.05
C ALA A 150 -14.67 -7.15 15.08
N GLN A 151 -15.37 -6.07 14.70
CA GLN A 151 -16.41 -5.43 15.51
C GLN A 151 -17.79 -6.10 15.39
N GLY A 152 -17.90 -7.22 14.67
CA GLY A 152 -19.14 -7.99 14.50
C GLY A 152 -19.99 -7.60 13.28
N PHE A 153 -19.53 -6.69 12.43
CA PHE A 153 -20.21 -6.36 11.18
C PHE A 153 -20.04 -7.51 10.15
N SER A 154 -21.01 -7.66 9.26
CA SER A 154 -21.06 -8.77 8.31
C SER A 154 -21.47 -8.31 6.92
N SER A 155 -20.77 -8.82 5.91
CA SER A 155 -21.12 -8.62 4.51
C SER A 155 -21.98 -9.75 3.93
N LYS A 156 -22.43 -10.71 4.74
CA LYS A 156 -23.21 -11.89 4.28
C LYS A 156 -24.51 -11.53 3.56
N ALA A 157 -25.13 -10.41 3.93
CA ALA A 157 -26.36 -9.93 3.32
C ALA A 157 -26.13 -9.13 2.02
N LEU A 158 -24.88 -8.84 1.67
CA LEU A 158 -24.54 -8.04 0.50
C LEU A 158 -24.21 -8.94 -0.71
N PRO A 159 -24.68 -8.61 -1.92
CA PRO A 159 -24.23 -9.25 -3.15
C PRO A 159 -22.70 -9.22 -3.25
N ASN A 160 -22.09 -10.34 -3.69
CA ASN A 160 -20.63 -10.48 -3.81
C ASN A 160 -19.86 -10.09 -2.54
N LYS A 161 -20.45 -10.28 -1.34
CA LYS A 161 -19.87 -9.86 -0.05
C LYS A 161 -19.55 -8.37 0.02
N GLY A 162 -20.26 -7.54 -0.75
CA GLY A 162 -20.12 -6.09 -0.76
C GLY A 162 -18.95 -5.55 -1.58
N VAL A 163 -18.24 -6.40 -2.34
CA VAL A 163 -17.13 -5.98 -3.21
C VAL A 163 -17.68 -5.61 -4.59
N ILE A 164 -17.30 -4.42 -5.07
CA ILE A 164 -17.62 -3.91 -6.41
C ILE A 164 -16.32 -3.42 -7.02
N GLY A 165 -15.96 -3.97 -8.19
CA GLY A 165 -14.69 -3.68 -8.87
C GLY A 165 -13.67 -4.82 -8.72
N GLN A 166 -12.42 -4.51 -9.04
CA GLN A 166 -11.25 -5.39 -8.99
C GLN A 166 -10.11 -4.65 -8.28
N ASP A 167 -9.16 -5.40 -7.70
CA ASP A 167 -8.05 -4.83 -6.95
C ASP A 167 -7.07 -4.07 -7.86
N ASP A 168 -6.86 -4.58 -9.08
CA ASP A 168 -5.99 -3.99 -10.09
C ASP A 168 -6.76 -3.68 -11.37
N PHE A 169 -6.61 -2.45 -11.88
CA PHE A 169 -7.09 -2.07 -13.22
C PHE A 169 -5.89 -1.83 -14.12
N GLU A 170 -5.96 -2.25 -15.38
CA GLU A 170 -4.92 -1.88 -16.34
C GLU A 170 -4.89 -0.35 -16.50
N GLU A 171 -3.69 0.22 -16.71
CA GLU A 171 -3.44 1.67 -16.69
C GLU A 171 -4.39 2.47 -17.61
N PHE A 172 -4.83 1.85 -18.70
CA PHE A 172 -5.70 2.46 -19.72
C PHE A 172 -7.11 1.85 -19.80
N GLU A 173 -7.51 1.01 -18.83
CA GLU A 173 -8.84 0.42 -18.81
C GLU A 173 -9.91 1.50 -18.53
N PRO A 174 -10.97 1.62 -19.37
CA PRO A 174 -12.07 2.54 -19.10
C PRO A 174 -12.72 2.21 -17.75
N ARG A 175 -12.63 3.15 -16.81
CA ARG A 175 -13.08 2.98 -15.43
C ARG A 175 -14.59 3.23 -15.32
N GLY A 176 -15.38 2.26 -15.77
CA GLY A 176 -16.81 2.19 -15.49
C GLY A 176 -17.06 1.37 -14.22
N LEU A 177 -17.64 1.99 -13.19
CA LEU A 177 -18.10 1.25 -12.01
C LEU A 177 -19.53 0.80 -12.28
N ASP A 178 -19.69 -0.47 -12.65
CA ASP A 178 -21.00 -1.07 -12.83
C ASP A 178 -21.60 -1.36 -11.46
N VAL A 179 -22.23 -0.33 -10.88
CA VAL A 179 -22.77 -0.40 -9.52
C VAL A 179 -23.94 -1.38 -9.46
N PRO A 180 -23.98 -2.28 -8.45
CA PRO A 180 -25.10 -3.19 -8.24
C PRO A 180 -26.43 -2.45 -8.25
N ALA A 181 -27.48 -3.10 -8.75
CA ALA A 181 -28.82 -2.51 -8.81
C ALA A 181 -29.28 -2.01 -7.43
N CYS A 182 -28.86 -2.66 -6.34
CA CYS A 182 -29.19 -2.26 -4.98
C CYS A 182 -28.61 -0.89 -4.55
N LEU A 183 -27.55 -0.38 -5.19
CA LEU A 183 -27.07 1.00 -4.97
C LEU A 183 -27.86 2.04 -5.79
N ARG A 184 -28.58 1.60 -6.84
CA ARG A 184 -29.51 2.42 -7.62
C ARG A 184 -30.92 2.39 -7.05
N ASP A 185 -31.29 1.28 -6.43
CA ASP A 185 -32.57 1.01 -5.79
C ASP A 185 -32.34 0.52 -4.36
N LEU A 186 -32.32 1.47 -3.42
CA LEU A 186 -32.05 1.23 -2.01
C LEU A 186 -33.08 0.31 -1.33
N SER A 187 -34.27 0.11 -1.94
CA SER A 187 -35.25 -0.84 -1.42
C SER A 187 -34.74 -2.28 -1.46
N GLN A 188 -33.77 -2.58 -2.33
CA GLN A 188 -33.13 -3.90 -2.42
C GLN A 188 -32.08 -4.12 -1.33
N LEU A 189 -31.60 -3.06 -0.66
CA LEU A 189 -30.65 -3.15 0.46
C LEU A 189 -31.34 -3.46 1.78
N PHE A 190 -32.63 -3.16 1.87
CA PHE A 190 -33.46 -3.40 3.03
C PHE A 190 -34.66 -4.23 2.59
N PRO A 191 -34.54 -5.56 2.47
CA PRO A 191 -35.73 -6.39 2.30
C PRO A 191 -36.65 -6.09 3.49
N VAL A 192 -37.72 -5.36 3.21
CA VAL A 192 -38.76 -5.05 4.18
C VAL A 192 -39.35 -6.40 4.63
N PRO A 193 -39.52 -6.65 5.94
CA PRO A 193 -40.27 -7.81 6.41
C PRO A 193 -41.67 -7.89 5.77
#